data_AF-A0A0F3IW81-F1
#
_entry.id   AF-A0A0F3IW81-F1
#
_cell.length_a   1.000
_cell.length_b   1.000
_cell.length_c   1.000
_cell.angle_alpha   90.00
_cell.angle_beta   90.00
_cell.angle_gamma   90.00
#
_symmetry.space_group_name_H-M   'P 1'
#
loop_
_entity.id
_entity.type
_entity.pdbx_description
1 polymer ?
#
loop_
_entity_poly.entity_id
_entity_poly.type
_entity_poly.pdbx_seq_one_letter_code
_entity_poly.pdbx_strand_id
1 'polypeptide(L)'
;MRPITRRRLLAFKANRRGFWSLWIFLAIFLLSLGADLIANDKPLLVRYDGGWYVPVVKVYAETTFGGDFPTEADYRAPEVQALIQEKGWMLWPLVPYRYDTVIEDLDRPAPVPPNRQQWLGTDDQARDLVARLLYGLRVSLLFGLILASVSAVIGIAAGAVQGYYGGLTDLLFQRFIEVWSGLPVLYLL
;
A
#
# COMPACT_ATOMS: atom_id res chain seq x y z
N MET A 1 33.68 -1.92 -9.68
CA MET A 1 32.84 -3.02 -9.13
C MET A 1 33.72 -4.25 -8.92
N ARG A 2 33.71 -4.89 -7.73
CA ARG A 2 34.62 -6.02 -7.44
C ARG A 2 34.34 -7.23 -8.38
N PRO A 3 35.35 -8.02 -8.79
CA PRO A 3 35.17 -9.14 -9.73
C PRO A 3 34.14 -10.19 -9.28
N ILE A 4 34.10 -10.48 -7.97
CA ILE A 4 33.14 -11.41 -7.36
C ILE A 4 31.70 -10.91 -7.51
N THR A 5 31.45 -9.62 -7.27
CA THR A 5 30.13 -9.02 -7.42
C THR A 5 29.64 -9.08 -8.86
N ARG A 6 30.55 -8.86 -9.83
CA ARG A 6 30.23 -8.99 -11.26
C ARG A 6 29.84 -10.42 -11.62
N ARG A 7 30.57 -11.43 -11.12
CA ARG A 7 30.24 -12.85 -11.35
C ARG A 7 28.88 -13.24 -10.77
N ARG A 8 28.56 -12.79 -9.55
CA ARG A 8 27.25 -13.02 -8.92
C ARG A 8 26.12 -12.38 -9.72
N LEU A 9 26.30 -11.15 -10.18
CA LEU A 9 25.29 -10.46 -10.99
C LEU A 9 25.05 -11.15 -12.34
N LEU A 10 26.12 -11.63 -13.00
CA LEU A 10 26.00 -12.40 -14.24
C LEU A 10 25.28 -13.73 -14.02
N ALA A 11 25.59 -14.45 -12.93
CA ALA A 11 24.89 -15.68 -12.57
C ALA A 11 23.39 -15.44 -12.28
N PHE A 12 23.05 -14.34 -11.59
CA PHE A 12 21.66 -13.94 -11.37
C PHE A 12 20.94 -13.62 -12.68
N LYS A 13 21.56 -12.83 -13.57
CA LYS A 13 20.99 -12.50 -14.89
C LYS A 13 20.83 -13.72 -15.80
N ALA A 14 21.67 -14.75 -15.64
CA ALA A 14 21.52 -16.01 -16.37
C ALA A 14 20.26 -16.78 -15.93
N ASN A 15 19.83 -16.63 -14.67
CA ASN A 15 18.55 -17.17 -14.21
C ASN A 15 17.38 -16.28 -14.66
N ARG A 16 16.88 -16.56 -15.87
CA ARG A 16 15.79 -15.78 -16.50
C ARG A 16 14.55 -15.68 -15.60
N ARG A 17 14.16 -16.76 -14.92
CA ARG A 17 12.97 -16.77 -14.05
C ARG A 17 13.16 -15.82 -12.87
N GLY A 18 14.28 -15.94 -12.15
CA GLY A 18 14.58 -15.05 -11.02
C GLY A 18 14.70 -13.58 -11.43
N PHE A 19 15.29 -13.31 -12.60
CA PHE A 19 15.40 -11.96 -13.11
C PHE A 19 14.03 -11.34 -13.45
N TRP A 20 13.15 -12.06 -14.15
CA TRP A 20 11.81 -11.57 -14.47
C TRP A 20 10.92 -11.45 -13.23
N SER A 21 10.98 -12.40 -12.30
CA SER A 21 10.25 -12.32 -11.02
C SER A 21 10.63 -11.06 -10.24
N LEU A 22 11.90 -10.67 -10.22
CA LEU A 22 12.33 -9.43 -9.58
C LEU A 22 11.70 -8.21 -10.24
N TRP A 23 11.69 -8.14 -11.57
CA TRP A 23 11.10 -7.00 -12.28
C TRP A 23 9.59 -6.91 -12.13
N ILE A 24 8.89 -8.05 -12.20
CA ILE A 24 7.45 -8.12 -11.95
C ILE A 24 7.14 -7.66 -10.53
N PHE A 25 7.89 -8.16 -9.55
CA PHE A 25 7.76 -7.76 -8.15
C PHE A 25 7.98 -6.25 -7.97
N LEU A 26 9.06 -5.71 -8.54
CA LEU A 26 9.37 -4.27 -8.47
C LEU A 26 8.29 -3.42 -9.12
N ALA A 27 7.77 -3.83 -10.29
CA ALA A 27 6.70 -3.13 -10.97
C ALA A 27 5.42 -3.11 -10.10
N ILE A 28 5.01 -4.27 -9.58
CA ILE A 28 3.84 -4.40 -8.71
C ILE A 28 4.03 -3.58 -7.41
N PHE A 29 5.21 -3.60 -6.81
CA PHE A 29 5.52 -2.83 -5.62
C PHE A 29 5.47 -1.32 -5.90
N LEU A 30 6.04 -0.85 -7.01
CA LEU A 30 5.96 0.57 -7.38
C LEU A 30 4.52 1.01 -7.65
N LEU A 31 3.73 0.18 -8.33
CA LEU A 31 2.30 0.43 -8.52
C LEU A 31 1.54 0.48 -7.19
N SER A 32 1.85 -0.42 -6.26
CA SER A 32 1.20 -0.43 -4.94
C SER A 32 1.60 0.78 -4.08
N LEU A 33 2.82 1.31 -4.19
CA LEU A 33 3.19 2.58 -3.54
C LEU A 33 2.30 3.74 -4.02
N GLY A 34 1.98 3.75 -5.32
CA GLY A 34 1.04 4.69 -5.94
C GLY A 34 -0.43 4.28 -5.82
N ALA A 35 -0.82 3.43 -4.87
CA ALA A 35 -2.18 2.92 -4.76
C ALA A 35 -3.22 4.05 -4.72
N ASP A 36 -2.94 5.14 -4.01
CA ASP A 36 -3.87 6.28 -3.88
C ASP A 36 -4.11 7.01 -5.23
N LEU A 37 -3.27 6.80 -6.24
CA LEU A 37 -3.48 7.33 -7.60
C LEU A 37 -4.23 6.36 -8.52
N ILE A 38 -4.21 5.07 -8.20
CA ILE A 38 -4.84 4.01 -9.00
C ILE A 38 -6.23 3.68 -8.46
N ALA A 39 -6.38 3.68 -7.14
CA ALA A 39 -7.59 3.31 -6.42
C ALA A 39 -7.86 4.35 -5.33
N ASN A 40 -8.88 5.18 -5.50
CA ASN A 40 -9.24 6.23 -4.54
C ASN A 40 -10.73 6.59 -4.65
N ASP A 41 -11.34 6.96 -3.52
CA ASP A 41 -12.71 7.48 -3.45
C ASP A 41 -12.81 8.96 -3.84
N LYS A 42 -11.66 9.61 -4.08
CA LYS A 42 -11.58 10.99 -4.54
C LYS A 42 -11.03 11.07 -5.96
N PRO A 43 -11.48 12.06 -6.77
CA PRO A 43 -10.86 12.33 -8.06
C PRO A 43 -9.42 12.82 -7.89
N LEU A 44 -8.58 12.49 -8.86
CA LEU A 44 -7.17 12.89 -8.92
C LEU A 44 -7.05 14.41 -9.12
N LEU A 45 -7.93 14.96 -9.95
CA LEU A 45 -7.91 16.36 -10.33
C LEU A 45 -9.34 16.83 -10.59
N VAL A 46 -9.65 18.04 -10.11
CA VAL A 46 -10.93 18.70 -10.35
C VAL A 46 -10.66 20.10 -10.89
N ARG A 47 -11.32 20.42 -12.00
CA ARG A 47 -11.42 21.77 -12.53
C ARG A 47 -12.78 22.30 -12.13
N TYR A 48 -12.84 23.44 -11.43
CA TYR A 48 -14.11 24.05 -11.03
C TYR A 48 -13.97 25.57 -11.00
N ASP A 49 -14.91 26.28 -11.62
CA ASP A 49 -15.02 27.76 -11.62
C ASP A 49 -13.69 28.49 -11.89
N GLY A 50 -12.95 28.04 -12.90
CA GLY A 50 -11.67 28.68 -13.24
C GLY A 50 -10.49 28.31 -12.32
N GLY A 51 -10.68 27.50 -11.26
CA GLY A 51 -9.66 26.97 -10.34
C GLY A 51 -9.28 25.49 -10.58
N TRP A 52 -8.12 25.09 -10.05
CA TRP A 52 -7.64 23.70 -10.06
C TRP A 52 -7.55 23.16 -8.63
N TYR A 53 -8.08 21.97 -8.43
CA TYR A 53 -8.15 21.31 -7.13
C TYR A 53 -7.61 19.89 -7.26
N VAL A 54 -6.86 19.44 -6.25
CA VAL A 54 -6.23 18.11 -6.22
C VAL A 54 -6.73 17.34 -4.98
N PRO A 55 -7.95 16.77 -5.02
CA PRO A 55 -8.59 16.18 -3.84
C PRO A 55 -7.86 14.98 -3.26
N VAL A 56 -7.12 14.25 -4.10
CA VAL A 56 -6.28 13.12 -3.67
C VAL A 56 -5.19 13.53 -2.67
N VAL A 57 -4.76 14.80 -2.67
CA VAL A 57 -3.72 15.33 -1.77
C VAL A 57 -4.27 16.23 -0.68
N LYS A 58 -5.33 17.01 -0.99
CA LYS A 58 -5.88 18.02 -0.09
C LYS A 58 -7.39 17.82 0.06
N VAL A 59 -7.85 17.88 1.30
CA VAL A 59 -9.29 17.85 1.63
C VAL A 59 -9.91 19.21 1.32
N TYR A 60 -11.06 19.19 0.65
CA TYR A 60 -11.85 20.39 0.35
C TYR A 60 -13.26 20.21 0.91
N ALA A 61 -13.84 21.30 1.41
CA ALA A 61 -15.22 21.30 1.87
C ALA A 61 -16.20 21.33 0.69
N GLU A 62 -17.41 20.79 0.87
CA GLU A 62 -18.47 20.79 -0.13
C GLU A 62 -18.84 22.21 -0.60
N THR A 63 -18.82 23.19 0.33
CA THR A 63 -19.00 24.62 0.02
C THR A 63 -18.02 25.16 -1.00
N THR A 64 -16.85 24.53 -1.17
CA THR A 64 -15.87 24.91 -2.20
C THR A 64 -16.42 24.70 -3.62
N PHE A 65 -17.31 23.74 -3.79
CA PHE A 65 -17.92 23.38 -5.06
C PHE A 65 -19.38 23.87 -5.18
N GLY A 66 -19.80 24.76 -4.28
CA GLY A 66 -21.15 25.33 -4.27
C GLY A 66 -22.19 24.52 -3.49
N GLY A 67 -21.77 23.53 -2.69
CA GLY A 67 -22.65 22.82 -1.76
C GLY A 67 -22.92 23.60 -0.48
N ASP A 68 -23.76 23.02 0.39
CA ASP A 68 -24.27 23.72 1.58
C ASP A 68 -23.45 23.41 2.85
N PHE A 69 -22.72 22.29 2.88
CA PHE A 69 -22.09 21.78 4.09
C PHE A 69 -20.60 22.11 4.17
N PRO A 70 -20.10 22.63 5.31
CA PRO A 70 -18.67 22.87 5.54
C PRO A 70 -17.91 21.58 5.92
N THR A 71 -18.40 20.43 5.46
CA THR A 71 -17.78 19.11 5.63
C THR A 71 -17.02 18.72 4.38
N GLU A 72 -16.14 17.73 4.50
CA GLU A 72 -15.44 17.16 3.35
C GLU A 72 -16.41 16.78 2.23
N ALA A 73 -16.10 17.21 1.00
CA ALA A 73 -16.95 16.96 -0.16
C ALA A 73 -16.97 15.47 -0.50
N ASP A 74 -18.16 14.87 -0.54
CA ASP A 74 -18.34 13.54 -1.11
C ASP A 74 -18.46 13.64 -2.63
N TYR A 75 -17.34 13.43 -3.33
CA TYR A 75 -17.28 13.49 -4.78
C TYR A 75 -18.09 12.38 -5.48
N ARG A 76 -18.51 11.34 -4.75
CA ARG A 76 -19.33 10.26 -5.30
C ARG A 76 -20.82 10.59 -5.22
N ALA A 77 -21.23 11.49 -4.33
CA ALA A 77 -22.61 11.94 -4.21
C ALA A 77 -23.10 12.60 -5.51
N PRO A 78 -24.24 12.18 -6.10
CA PRO A 78 -24.75 12.74 -7.35
C PRO A 78 -24.91 14.26 -7.32
N GLU A 79 -25.24 14.83 -6.15
CA GLU A 79 -25.41 16.27 -5.93
C GLU A 79 -24.09 17.03 -6.13
N VAL A 80 -23.01 16.56 -5.49
CA VAL A 80 -21.67 17.16 -5.62
C VAL A 80 -21.14 17.00 -7.05
N GLN A 81 -21.40 15.85 -7.69
CA GLN A 81 -21.02 15.64 -9.08
C GLN A 81 -21.72 16.63 -10.02
N ALA A 82 -23.02 16.84 -9.85
CA ALA A 82 -23.80 17.78 -10.66
C ALA A 82 -23.28 19.22 -10.50
N LEU A 83 -23.02 19.66 -9.26
CA LEU A 83 -22.46 20.97 -8.96
C LEU A 83 -21.10 21.18 -9.65
N ILE A 84 -20.20 20.20 -9.57
CA ILE A 84 -18.88 20.31 -10.19
C ILE A 84 -18.99 20.31 -11.72
N GLN A 85 -19.88 19.49 -12.29
CA GLN A 85 -20.07 19.39 -13.74
C GLN A 85 -20.71 20.65 -14.35
N GLU A 86 -21.47 21.42 -13.56
CA GLU A 86 -22.05 22.69 -14.02
C GLU A 86 -20.96 23.69 -14.45
N LYS A 87 -19.83 23.72 -13.75
CA LYS A 87 -18.75 24.72 -13.93
C LYS A 87 -17.38 24.09 -14.14
N GLY A 88 -17.31 22.83 -14.52
CA GLY A 88 -16.06 22.09 -14.46
C GLY A 88 -16.13 20.60 -14.79
N TRP A 89 -15.10 19.87 -14.37
CA TRP A 89 -14.96 18.44 -14.60
C TRP A 89 -14.05 17.79 -13.56
N MET A 90 -14.12 16.45 -13.47
CA MET A 90 -13.31 15.64 -12.56
C MET A 90 -12.61 14.53 -13.33
N LEU A 91 -11.35 14.27 -12.98
CA LEU A 91 -10.59 13.12 -13.46
C LEU A 91 -10.52 12.08 -12.35
N TRP A 92 -11.18 10.94 -12.56
CA TRP A 92 -11.22 9.83 -11.62
C TRP A 92 -10.02 8.89 -11.81
N PRO A 93 -9.54 8.24 -10.73
CA PRO A 93 -8.63 7.10 -10.81
C PRO A 93 -9.29 5.91 -11.51
N LEU A 94 -8.48 4.91 -11.85
CA LEU A 94 -8.93 3.72 -12.58
C LEU A 94 -9.94 2.89 -11.78
N VAL A 95 -9.76 2.86 -10.46
CA VAL A 95 -10.68 2.25 -9.51
C VAL A 95 -11.20 3.37 -8.60
N PRO A 96 -12.45 3.84 -8.74
CA PRO A 96 -12.98 4.97 -7.98
C PRO A 96 -13.40 4.58 -6.54
N TYR A 97 -12.60 3.74 -5.88
CA TYR A 97 -12.84 3.23 -4.53
C TYR A 97 -11.53 3.21 -3.74
N ARG A 98 -11.60 3.60 -2.47
CA ARG A 98 -10.55 3.39 -1.49
C ARG A 98 -10.76 2.04 -0.80
N TYR A 99 -9.75 1.53 -0.12
CA TYR A 99 -9.79 0.21 0.54
C TYR A 99 -10.89 0.07 1.60
N ASP A 100 -11.37 1.18 2.16
CA ASP A 100 -12.38 1.26 3.22
C ASP A 100 -13.73 1.78 2.74
N THR A 101 -13.83 2.26 1.49
CA THR A 101 -15.07 2.77 0.90
C THR A 101 -16.13 1.68 0.85
N VAL A 102 -17.25 1.93 1.52
CA VAL A 102 -18.43 1.07 1.47
C VAL A 102 -19.28 1.47 0.27
N ILE A 103 -19.61 0.50 -0.59
CA ILE A 103 -20.40 0.72 -1.80
C ILE A 103 -21.87 0.55 -1.42
N GLU A 104 -22.64 1.63 -1.48
CA GLU A 104 -24.05 1.65 -1.11
C GLU A 104 -24.98 1.24 -2.27
N ASP A 105 -24.54 1.50 -3.51
CA ASP A 105 -25.29 1.33 -4.75
C ASP A 105 -25.07 -0.03 -5.42
N LEU A 106 -25.11 -1.11 -4.65
CA LEU A 106 -24.94 -2.47 -5.19
C LEU A 106 -26.26 -3.04 -5.74
N ASP A 107 -26.16 -3.75 -6.88
CA ASP A 107 -27.30 -4.45 -7.51
C ASP A 107 -27.90 -5.58 -6.64
N ARG A 108 -27.17 -6.04 -5.62
CA ARG A 108 -27.59 -7.09 -4.68
C ARG A 108 -26.84 -6.94 -3.35
N PRO A 109 -27.31 -7.58 -2.27
CA PRO A 109 -26.56 -7.65 -1.02
C PRO A 109 -25.15 -8.21 -1.24
N ALA A 110 -24.17 -7.62 -0.57
CA ALA A 110 -22.79 -8.08 -0.59
C ALA A 110 -22.67 -9.51 -0.03
N PRO A 111 -21.72 -10.33 -0.53
CA PRO A 111 -20.72 -10.01 -1.56
C PRO A 111 -21.26 -10.10 -2.99
N VAL A 112 -20.78 -9.20 -3.85
CA VAL A 112 -21.06 -9.19 -5.29
C VAL A 112 -19.88 -9.84 -6.05
N PRO A 113 -20.11 -10.73 -7.03
CA PRO A 113 -19.06 -11.30 -7.86
C PRO A 113 -18.48 -10.27 -8.85
N PRO A 114 -17.35 -10.60 -9.50
CA PRO A 114 -16.71 -9.77 -10.53
C PRO A 114 -17.69 -9.20 -11.57
N ASN A 115 -17.62 -7.89 -11.78
CA ASN A 115 -18.39 -7.17 -12.81
C ASN A 115 -17.55 -6.04 -13.43
N ARG A 116 -18.16 -5.19 -14.28
CA ARG A 116 -17.45 -4.10 -14.98
C ARG A 116 -16.99 -2.96 -14.08
N GLN A 117 -17.68 -2.72 -12.97
CA GLN A 117 -17.35 -1.69 -12.00
C GLN A 117 -16.41 -2.23 -10.91
N GLN A 118 -16.75 -3.38 -10.32
CA GLN A 118 -15.92 -4.10 -9.33
C GLN A 118 -15.27 -5.31 -10.01
N TRP A 119 -14.06 -5.13 -10.56
CA TRP A 119 -13.42 -6.13 -11.44
C TRP A 119 -13.15 -7.47 -10.76
N LEU A 120 -12.98 -7.49 -9.45
CA LEU A 120 -12.81 -8.71 -8.66
C LEU A 120 -14.00 -8.99 -7.73
N GLY A 121 -15.03 -8.15 -7.75
CA GLY A 121 -16.17 -8.22 -6.84
C GLY A 121 -15.93 -7.47 -5.53
N THR A 122 -16.80 -7.71 -4.55
CA THR A 122 -16.75 -7.11 -3.21
C THR A 122 -16.55 -8.15 -2.12
N ASP A 123 -16.13 -7.71 -0.94
CA ASP A 123 -16.21 -8.51 0.28
C ASP A 123 -17.61 -8.48 0.92
N ASP A 124 -17.73 -9.07 2.11
CA ASP A 124 -18.93 -9.12 2.95
C ASP A 124 -19.35 -7.76 3.53
N GLN A 125 -18.47 -6.76 3.47
CA GLN A 125 -18.71 -5.38 3.94
C GLN A 125 -18.96 -4.41 2.78
N ALA A 126 -19.26 -4.93 1.58
CA ALA A 126 -19.52 -4.13 0.38
C ALA A 126 -18.34 -3.25 -0.06
N ARG A 127 -17.09 -3.65 0.19
CA ARG A 127 -15.89 -2.94 -0.27
C ARG A 127 -15.27 -3.60 -1.50
N ASP A 128 -14.69 -2.79 -2.38
CA ASP A 128 -14.05 -3.28 -3.61
C ASP A 128 -12.78 -4.11 -3.34
N LEU A 129 -12.71 -5.31 -3.91
CA LEU A 129 -11.59 -6.22 -3.68
C LEU A 129 -10.30 -5.77 -4.39
N VAL A 130 -10.38 -5.10 -5.54
CA VAL A 130 -9.17 -4.60 -6.25
C VAL A 130 -8.47 -3.54 -5.40
N ALA A 131 -9.23 -2.57 -4.90
CA ALA A 131 -8.72 -1.56 -3.98
C ALA A 131 -8.12 -2.22 -2.73
N ARG A 132 -8.85 -3.13 -2.08
CA ARG A 132 -8.35 -3.81 -0.87
C ARG A 132 -7.06 -4.60 -1.11
N LEU A 133 -6.94 -5.31 -2.23
CA LEU A 133 -5.74 -6.06 -2.57
C LEU A 133 -4.56 -5.14 -2.85
N LEU A 134 -4.76 -4.04 -3.59
CA LEU A 134 -3.70 -3.09 -3.93
C LEU A 134 -3.12 -2.42 -2.68
N TYR A 135 -3.99 -1.95 -1.78
CA TYR A 135 -3.59 -1.33 -0.52
C TYR A 135 -2.99 -2.36 0.47
N GLY A 136 -3.59 -3.55 0.57
CA GLY A 136 -3.08 -4.64 1.41
C GLY A 136 -1.69 -5.10 0.98
N LEU A 137 -1.44 -5.16 -0.33
CA LEU A 137 -0.13 -5.46 -0.90
C LEU A 137 0.91 -4.37 -0.55
N ARG A 138 0.54 -3.09 -0.66
CA ARG A 138 1.41 -1.96 -0.25
C ARG A 138 1.86 -2.13 1.21
N VAL A 139 0.90 -2.32 2.11
CA VAL A 139 1.18 -2.45 3.56
C VAL A 139 2.05 -3.67 3.85
N SER A 140 1.71 -4.83 3.28
CA SER A 140 2.43 -6.08 3.53
C SER A 140 3.90 -6.00 3.08
N LEU A 141 4.15 -5.43 1.91
CA LEU A 141 5.50 -5.30 1.36
C LEU A 141 6.34 -4.27 2.12
N LEU A 142 5.76 -3.11 2.45
CA LEU A 142 6.44 -2.10 3.26
C LEU A 142 6.77 -2.63 4.65
N PHE A 143 5.83 -3.30 5.30
CA PHE A 143 6.05 -3.92 6.61
C PHE A 143 7.21 -4.93 6.57
N GLY A 144 7.18 -5.87 5.62
CA GLY A 144 8.24 -6.87 5.48
C GLY A 144 9.62 -6.25 5.20
N LEU A 145 9.69 -5.24 4.34
CA LEU A 145 10.94 -4.55 4.02
C LEU A 145 11.49 -3.76 5.22
N ILE A 146 10.63 -3.03 5.94
CA ILE A 146 11.03 -2.27 7.12
C ILE A 146 11.47 -3.24 8.22
N LEU A 147 10.69 -4.28 8.51
CA LEU A 147 11.01 -5.26 9.53
C LEU A 147 12.34 -5.96 9.24
N ALA A 148 12.56 -6.41 8.01
CA ALA A 148 13.82 -7.05 7.61
C ALA A 148 15.01 -6.09 7.73
N SER A 149 14.84 -4.83 7.31
CA SER A 149 15.91 -3.82 7.36
C SER A 149 16.28 -3.47 8.80
N VAL A 150 15.29 -3.22 9.65
CA VAL A 150 15.49 -2.90 11.08
C VAL A 150 16.11 -4.10 11.80
N SER A 151 15.60 -5.31 11.55
CA SER A 151 16.13 -6.55 12.14
C SER A 151 17.58 -6.79 11.72
N ALA A 152 17.92 -6.53 10.44
CA ALA A 152 19.28 -6.64 9.95
C ALA A 152 20.22 -5.62 10.62
N VAL A 153 19.79 -4.35 10.76
CA VAL A 153 20.58 -3.32 11.44
C VAL A 153 20.85 -3.69 12.89
N ILE A 154 19.80 -4.11 13.62
CA ILE A 154 19.93 -4.53 15.03
C ILE A 154 20.84 -5.76 15.14
N GLY A 155 20.62 -6.79 14.31
CA GLY A 155 21.41 -8.02 14.32
C GLY A 155 22.87 -7.79 13.97
N ILE A 156 23.16 -6.95 12.97
CA ILE A 156 24.53 -6.56 12.60
C ILE A 156 25.19 -5.78 13.73
N ALA A 157 24.48 -4.83 14.35
CA ALA A 157 25.03 -4.05 15.46
C ALA A 157 25.33 -4.93 16.68
N ALA A 158 24.38 -5.79 17.07
CA ALA A 158 24.57 -6.74 18.17
C ALA A 158 25.75 -7.70 17.89
N GLY A 159 25.79 -8.29 16.70
CA GLY A 159 26.87 -9.18 16.28
C GLY A 159 28.24 -8.48 16.23
N ALA A 160 28.28 -7.22 15.80
CA ALA A 160 29.50 -6.42 15.80
C ALA A 160 30.00 -6.13 17.23
N VAL A 161 29.09 -5.82 18.17
CA VAL A 161 29.43 -5.63 19.59
C VAL A 161 29.97 -6.92 20.20
N GLN A 162 29.31 -8.06 19.97
CA GLN A 162 29.79 -9.37 20.44
C GLN A 162 31.18 -9.70 19.88
N GLY A 163 31.40 -9.47 18.58
CA GLY A 163 32.67 -9.75 17.92
C GLY A 163 33.82 -8.82 18.32
N TYR A 164 33.53 -7.56 18.67
CA TYR A 164 34.55 -6.59 19.06
C TYR A 164 35.04 -6.79 20.50
N TYR A 165 34.12 -6.94 21.46
CA TYR A 165 34.48 -7.08 22.88
C TYR A 165 34.83 -8.52 23.27
N GLY A 166 34.17 -9.52 22.67
CA GLY A 166 34.39 -10.93 22.97
C GLY A 166 34.15 -11.32 24.44
N GLY A 167 34.51 -12.55 24.80
CA GLY A 167 34.47 -13.02 26.19
C GLY A 167 33.08 -12.98 26.83
N LEU A 168 32.93 -12.23 27.93
CA LEU A 168 31.70 -12.21 28.72
C LEU A 168 30.50 -11.62 27.96
N THR A 169 30.71 -10.59 27.13
CA THR A 169 29.62 -9.98 26.36
C THR A 169 29.08 -10.95 25.30
N ASP A 170 29.96 -11.71 24.66
CA ASP A 170 29.53 -12.75 23.70
C ASP A 170 28.79 -13.89 24.43
N LEU A 171 29.33 -14.37 25.55
CA LEU A 171 28.72 -15.44 26.34
C LEU A 171 27.31 -15.07 26.81
N LEU A 172 27.11 -13.86 27.35
CA LEU A 172 25.81 -13.38 27.81
C LEU A 172 24.77 -13.33 26.68
N PHE A 173 25.12 -12.78 25.52
CA PHE A 173 24.23 -12.71 24.37
C PHE A 173 23.90 -14.10 23.80
N GLN A 174 24.88 -15.01 23.74
CA GLN A 174 24.63 -16.39 23.33
C GLN A 174 23.66 -17.10 24.28
N ARG A 175 23.86 -16.98 25.61
CA ARG A 175 22.93 -17.57 26.59
C ARG A 175 21.52 -16.99 26.44
N PHE A 176 21.40 -15.69 26.21
CA PHE A 176 20.11 -15.05 25.96
C PHE A 176 19.41 -15.63 24.72
N ILE A 177 20.13 -15.76 23.60
CA ILE A 177 19.57 -16.31 22.35
C ILE A 177 19.16 -17.78 22.54
N GLU A 178 19.94 -18.58 23.26
CA GLU A 178 19.58 -19.97 23.58
C GLU A 178 18.27 -20.04 24.36
N VAL A 179 18.14 -19.26 25.45
CA VAL A 179 16.91 -19.19 26.25
C VAL A 179 15.72 -18.76 25.40
N TRP A 180 15.89 -17.71 24.59
CA TRP A 180 14.83 -17.21 23.70
C TRP A 180 14.41 -18.25 22.66
N SER A 181 15.37 -18.94 22.04
CA SER A 181 15.12 -19.98 21.03
C SER A 181 14.52 -21.27 21.62
N GLY A 182 14.67 -21.48 22.92
CA GLY A 182 14.07 -22.59 23.65
C GLY A 182 12.61 -22.36 24.05
N LEU A 183 12.09 -21.11 23.94
CA LEU A 183 10.69 -20.81 24.25
C LEU A 183 9.77 -21.35 23.14
N PRO A 184 8.70 -22.10 23.48
CA PRO A 184 7.76 -22.58 22.47
C PRO A 184 7.04 -21.39 21.82
N VAL A 185 7.06 -21.34 20.48
CA VAL A 185 6.43 -20.29 19.66
C VAL A 185 4.95 -20.08 20.01
N LEU A 186 4.28 -21.13 20.46
CA LEU A 186 2.86 -21.16 20.80
C LEU A 186 2.48 -20.28 22.01
N TYR A 187 3.43 -19.95 22.90
CA TYR A 187 3.18 -19.06 24.04
C TYR A 187 3.45 -17.57 23.75
N LEU A 188 4.02 -17.25 22.59
CA LEU A 188 4.44 -15.90 22.19
C LEU A 188 3.48 -15.22 21.19
N LEU A 189 2.51 -15.98 20.66
CA LEU A 189 1.42 -15.50 19.81
C LEU A 189 0.14 -15.33 20.63
#